data_AF-A0A977TBF9-F1
#
_entry.id   AF-A0A977TBF9-F1
#
_cell.length_a   1.000
_cell.length_b   1.000
_cell.length_c   1.000
_cell.angle_alpha   90.00
_cell.angle_beta   90.00
_cell.angle_gamma   90.00
#
_symmetry.space_group_name_H-M   'P 1'
#
loop_
_entity.id
_entity.type
_entity.pdbx_description
1 polymer ?
#
loop_
_entity_poly.entity_id
_entity_poly.type
_entity_poly.pdbx_seq_one_letter_code
_entity_poly.pdbx_strand_id
1 'polypeptide(L)'
;MIIDITEIEAIHSFFRLESLKEVYGLVWMLVPIFILVLGITLGVLVIVWLEREISAEIQQRIGPEYAGPLGMLQALADGTKLLFKENLLPSRGDTRLFSIGPSIAVISILLSYSIIPFSYRFILADLSIGVFLWIAISSLAPVGLLMSGYGSNNKYSFLGGLRAAAQSISYEIPLTLCVLSISLLSNSLSTVDIVETQSKYGFWGWNLWRQPIGFIIFLISSLAECERLPFDLPEAEEELVAGYQTEYSGIKFGLFYVASYLNLLVSSLFVTVLYLGGWNLSIPNLFSPEIFDINKRGKVFVTIIGIFITLAKTYLFLFISIATRWTLPRLRMDQLLNLGWKFLLPISLGNLLLTTSFQLLSL
;
A
#
# COMPACT_ATOMS: atom_id res chain seq x y z
N MET A 1 56.74 -26.25 19.06
CA MET A 1 55.46 -25.52 19.00
C MET A 1 55.57 -24.49 17.90
N ILE A 2 55.53 -24.94 16.65
CA ILE A 2 55.53 -24.09 15.46
C ILE A 2 54.25 -24.54 14.76
N ILE A 3 53.17 -23.80 14.99
CA ILE A 3 51.96 -23.94 14.19
C ILE A 3 52.34 -23.31 12.85
N ASP A 4 52.27 -24.10 11.79
CA ASP A 4 52.69 -23.72 10.46
C ASP A 4 51.94 -22.45 10.00
N ILE A 5 52.71 -21.41 9.65
CA ILE A 5 52.21 -20.10 9.20
C ILE A 5 51.28 -20.27 7.98
N THR A 6 51.49 -21.33 7.19
CA THR A 6 50.70 -21.70 6.02
C THR A 6 49.28 -22.19 6.36
N GLU A 7 49.06 -22.87 7.49
CA GLU A 7 47.71 -23.26 7.94
C GLU A 7 46.92 -22.04 8.41
N ILE A 8 47.57 -21.09 9.09
CA ILE A 8 46.94 -19.84 9.55
C ILE A 8 46.54 -18.96 8.36
N GLU A 9 47.39 -18.85 7.33
CA GLU A 9 47.07 -18.13 6.09
C GLU A 9 45.93 -18.81 5.30
N ALA A 10 45.89 -20.15 5.26
CA ALA A 10 44.81 -20.89 4.64
C ALA A 10 43.46 -20.66 5.35
N ILE A 11 43.44 -20.71 6.69
CA ILE A 11 42.26 -20.41 7.51
C ILE A 11 41.78 -18.97 7.31
N HIS A 12 42.70 -18.00 7.28
CA HIS A 12 42.35 -16.60 6.99
C HIS A 12 41.81 -16.41 5.57
N SER A 13 42.36 -17.11 4.57
CA SER A 13 41.86 -17.06 3.20
C SER A 13 40.45 -17.67 3.06
N PHE A 14 40.17 -18.74 3.80
CA PHE A 14 38.87 -19.42 3.84
C PHE A 14 37.81 -18.53 4.51
N PHE A 15 38.12 -17.97 5.69
CA PHE A 15 37.26 -16.99 6.37
C PHE A 15 36.99 -15.76 5.50
N ARG A 16 37.98 -15.29 4.74
CA ARG A 16 37.83 -14.16 3.82
C ARG A 16 36.93 -14.52 2.63
N LEU A 17 36.99 -15.75 2.13
CA LEU A 17 36.14 -16.23 1.04
C LEU A 17 34.68 -16.40 1.48
N GLU A 18 34.46 -16.87 2.71
CA GLU A 18 33.14 -17.02 3.32
C GLU A 18 32.52 -15.66 3.64
N SER A 19 33.30 -14.73 4.21
CA SER A 19 32.96 -13.31 4.36
C SER A 19 32.61 -12.66 3.00
N LEU A 20 33.37 -12.93 1.94
CA LEU A 20 33.07 -12.40 0.61
C LEU A 20 31.78 -13.00 0.04
N LYS A 21 31.49 -14.28 0.27
CA LYS A 21 30.21 -14.90 -0.12
C LYS A 21 29.03 -14.33 0.65
N GLU A 22 29.19 -14.05 1.95
CA GLU A 22 28.18 -13.37 2.77
C GLU A 22 27.93 -11.94 2.30
N VAL A 23 28.99 -11.19 2.01
CA VAL A 23 28.89 -9.82 1.45
C VAL A 23 28.23 -9.85 0.07
N TYR A 24 28.62 -10.78 -0.80
CA TYR A 24 27.94 -10.97 -2.09
C TYR A 24 26.46 -11.34 -1.90
N GLY A 25 26.14 -12.21 -0.94
CA GLY A 25 24.76 -12.56 -0.60
C GLY A 25 23.93 -11.36 -0.12
N LEU A 26 24.50 -10.53 0.76
CA LEU A 26 23.88 -9.28 1.23
C LEU A 26 23.66 -8.30 0.07
N VAL A 27 24.65 -8.11 -0.80
CA VAL A 27 24.53 -7.23 -1.97
C VAL A 27 23.46 -7.74 -2.93
N TRP A 28 23.39 -9.05 -3.16
CA TRP A 28 22.36 -9.67 -4.00
C TRP A 28 20.96 -9.54 -3.42
N MET A 29 20.79 -9.50 -2.09
CA MET A 29 19.50 -9.20 -1.44
C MET A 29 19.10 -7.73 -1.55
N LEU A 30 20.05 -6.80 -1.62
CA LEU A 30 19.75 -5.38 -1.79
C LEU A 30 19.20 -5.05 -3.19
N VAL A 31 19.57 -5.82 -4.22
CA VAL A 31 19.10 -5.61 -5.60
C VAL A 31 17.57 -5.68 -5.73
N PRO A 32 16.86 -6.75 -5.31
CA PRO A 32 15.41 -6.81 -5.42
C PRO A 32 14.70 -5.75 -4.56
N ILE A 33 15.26 -5.41 -3.38
CA ILE A 33 14.74 -4.32 -2.54
C ILE A 33 14.85 -2.99 -3.29
N PHE A 34 15.99 -2.71 -3.89
CA PHE A 34 16.22 -1.48 -4.64
C PHE A 34 15.29 -1.37 -5.86
N ILE A 35 15.10 -2.47 -6.60
CA ILE A 35 14.16 -2.51 -7.73
C ILE A 35 12.73 -2.24 -7.25
N LEU A 36 12.31 -2.83 -6.14
CA LEU A 36 10.99 -2.62 -5.55
C LEU A 36 10.80 -1.15 -5.17
N VAL A 37 11.73 -0.58 -4.40
CA VAL A 37 11.66 0.83 -3.96
C VAL A 37 11.64 1.76 -5.17
N LEU A 38 12.47 1.52 -6.17
CA LEU A 38 12.48 2.31 -7.41
C LEU A 38 11.13 2.19 -8.14
N GLY A 39 10.58 0.99 -8.27
CA GLY A 39 9.25 0.76 -8.84
C GLY A 39 8.14 1.49 -8.08
N ILE A 40 8.17 1.47 -6.75
CA ILE A 40 7.21 2.18 -5.89
C ILE A 40 7.33 3.70 -6.08
N THR A 41 8.55 4.25 -6.10
CA THR A 41 8.74 5.70 -6.30
C THR A 41 8.22 6.16 -7.67
N LEU A 42 8.45 5.38 -8.73
CA LEU A 42 7.87 5.64 -10.04
C LEU A 42 6.34 5.54 -10.01
N GLY A 43 5.79 4.53 -9.33
CA GLY A 43 4.35 4.37 -9.15
C GLY A 43 3.70 5.58 -8.47
N VAL A 44 4.32 6.10 -7.40
CA VAL A 44 3.84 7.32 -6.72
C VAL A 44 3.88 8.53 -7.64
N LEU A 45 4.97 8.75 -8.39
CA LEU A 45 5.05 9.85 -9.35
C LEU A 45 3.95 9.77 -10.41
N VAL A 46 3.66 8.57 -10.91
CA VAL A 46 2.57 8.32 -11.86
C VAL A 46 1.21 8.60 -11.22
N ILE A 47 0.96 8.19 -9.97
CA ILE A 47 -0.32 8.48 -9.29
C ILE A 47 -0.52 9.98 -9.10
N VAL A 48 0.50 10.71 -8.65
CA VAL A 48 0.41 12.17 -8.44
C VAL A 48 0.05 12.88 -9.75
N TRP A 49 0.66 12.45 -10.86
CA TRP A 49 0.34 12.95 -12.19
C TRP A 49 -1.08 12.54 -12.62
N LEU A 50 -1.44 11.26 -12.50
CA LEU A 50 -2.77 10.73 -12.84
C LEU A 50 -3.88 11.43 -12.08
N GLU A 51 -3.71 11.66 -10.78
CA GLU A 51 -4.73 12.33 -9.98
C GLU A 51 -5.02 13.74 -10.50
N ARG A 52 -4.00 14.47 -10.94
CA ARG A 52 -4.17 15.81 -11.51
C ARG A 52 -4.88 15.76 -12.85
N GLU A 53 -4.46 14.88 -13.75
CA GLU A 53 -5.09 14.71 -15.07
C GLU A 53 -6.55 14.27 -14.95
N ILE A 54 -6.84 13.21 -14.18
CA ILE A 54 -8.19 12.70 -13.97
C ILE A 54 -9.08 13.77 -13.31
N SER A 55 -8.55 14.50 -12.32
CA SER A 55 -9.30 15.59 -11.69
C SER A 55 -9.63 16.73 -12.65
N ALA A 56 -8.70 17.06 -13.54
CA ALA A 56 -8.87 18.11 -14.53
C ALA A 56 -9.92 17.70 -15.56
N GLU A 57 -9.87 16.46 -16.04
CA GLU A 57 -10.82 15.91 -17.00
C GLU A 57 -12.25 15.87 -16.44
N ILE A 58 -12.45 15.43 -15.19
CA ILE A 58 -13.76 15.45 -14.52
C ILE A 58 -14.31 16.89 -14.41
N GLN A 59 -13.43 17.87 -14.21
CA GLN A 59 -13.77 19.29 -14.11
C GLN A 59 -13.81 20.03 -15.45
N GLN A 60 -13.63 19.32 -16.57
CA GLN A 60 -13.57 19.91 -17.91
C GLN A 60 -12.50 21.02 -18.05
N ARG A 61 -11.35 20.85 -17.38
CA ARG A 61 -10.16 21.68 -17.55
C ARG A 61 -8.96 20.82 -17.92
N ILE A 62 -7.88 21.46 -18.34
CA ILE A 62 -6.65 20.74 -18.69
C ILE A 62 -5.74 20.65 -17.45
N GLY A 63 -5.07 19.50 -17.29
CA GLY A 63 -4.08 19.27 -16.25
C GLY A 63 -2.76 20.02 -16.49
N PRO A 64 -1.68 19.65 -15.79
CA PRO A 64 -0.37 20.25 -16.00
C PRO A 64 0.16 20.01 -17.43
N GLU A 65 0.44 21.06 -18.21
CA GLU A 65 0.93 20.90 -19.59
C GLU A 65 2.42 21.22 -19.77
N TYR A 66 2.92 22.24 -19.07
CA TYR A 66 4.22 22.87 -19.41
C TYR A 66 5.45 22.15 -18.82
N ALA A 67 5.29 21.39 -17.73
CA ALA A 67 6.39 20.71 -17.06
C ALA A 67 6.68 19.34 -17.69
N GLY A 68 7.35 19.35 -18.84
CA GLY A 68 7.62 18.16 -19.66
C GLY A 68 6.45 17.80 -20.60
N PRO A 69 6.56 16.73 -21.39
CA PRO A 69 5.48 16.32 -22.29
C PRO A 69 4.26 15.92 -21.45
N LEU A 70 3.10 16.55 -21.69
CA LEU A 70 1.84 16.31 -20.94
C LEU A 70 2.00 16.46 -19.42
N GLY A 71 2.93 17.29 -18.94
CA GLY A 71 3.14 17.52 -17.51
C GLY A 71 3.73 16.36 -16.72
N MET A 72 4.26 15.31 -17.36
CA MET A 72 4.81 14.13 -16.67
C MET A 72 5.91 14.47 -15.65
N LEU A 73 6.68 15.54 -15.87
CA LEU A 73 7.76 15.95 -14.97
C LEU A 73 7.27 16.81 -13.80
N GLN A 74 5.98 17.18 -13.75
CA GLN A 74 5.44 18.03 -12.71
C GLN A 74 5.54 17.38 -11.32
N ALA A 75 5.23 16.09 -11.19
CA ALA A 75 5.32 15.38 -9.91
C ALA A 75 6.77 15.39 -9.36
N LEU A 76 7.76 15.27 -10.26
CA LEU A 76 9.17 15.34 -9.91
C LEU A 76 9.58 16.78 -9.53
N ALA A 77 9.07 17.80 -10.24
CA ALA A 77 9.28 19.20 -9.90
C ALA A 77 8.73 19.56 -8.51
N ASP A 78 7.57 19.02 -8.14
CA ASP A 78 6.97 19.27 -6.82
C ASP A 78 7.77 18.57 -5.71
N GLY A 79 8.20 17.32 -5.92
CA GLY A 79 9.06 16.61 -4.98
C GLY A 79 10.41 17.32 -4.77
N THR A 80 11.06 17.75 -5.86
CA THR A 80 12.33 18.50 -5.78
C THR A 80 12.15 19.85 -5.10
N LYS A 81 11.07 20.58 -5.38
CA LYS A 81 10.73 21.81 -4.66
C LYS A 81 10.62 21.59 -3.16
N LEU A 82 9.94 20.54 -2.71
CA LEU A 82 9.77 20.25 -1.29
C LEU A 82 11.10 19.87 -0.61
N LEU A 83 12.02 19.24 -1.34
CA LEU A 83 13.38 18.93 -0.86
C LEU A 83 14.23 20.18 -0.64
N PHE A 84 14.15 21.17 -1.54
CA PHE A 84 14.91 22.42 -1.43
C PHE A 84 14.26 23.46 -0.51
N LYS A 85 13.00 23.28 -0.17
CA LYS A 85 12.27 24.21 0.69
C LYS A 85 12.77 24.10 2.14
N GLU A 86 12.90 25.25 2.79
CA GLU A 86 13.34 25.34 4.18
C GLU A 86 12.39 24.56 5.12
N ASN A 87 13.00 23.83 6.06
CA ASN A 87 12.29 23.09 7.09
C ASN A 87 12.15 23.93 8.35
N LEU A 88 10.96 24.47 8.58
CA LEU A 88 10.58 25.18 9.80
C LEU A 88 10.23 24.17 10.91
N LEU A 89 10.70 24.46 12.13
CA LEU A 89 10.38 23.71 13.33
C LEU A 89 9.57 24.60 14.28
N PRO A 90 8.51 24.07 14.92
CA PRO A 90 7.72 24.85 15.87
C PRO A 90 8.55 25.18 17.11
N SER A 91 8.50 26.44 17.56
CA SER A 91 9.31 26.94 18.69
C SER A 91 8.89 26.37 20.05
N ARG A 92 7.62 26.00 20.20
CA ARG A 92 7.05 25.43 21.42
C ARG A 92 6.74 23.94 21.31
N GLY A 93 7.01 23.30 20.16
CA GLY A 93 6.71 21.89 19.92
C GLY A 93 7.82 20.94 20.37
N ASP A 94 7.47 19.67 20.58
CA ASP A 94 8.49 18.64 20.81
C ASP A 94 9.12 18.25 19.47
N THR A 95 10.34 18.74 19.25
CA THR A 95 11.12 18.51 18.02
C THR A 95 11.36 17.03 17.70
N ARG A 96 11.45 16.15 18.71
CA ARG A 96 11.67 14.71 18.50
C ARG A 96 10.41 14.05 17.95
N LEU A 97 9.28 14.25 18.62
CA LEU A 97 7.99 13.71 18.18
C LEU A 97 7.58 14.29 16.83
N PHE A 98 7.78 15.59 16.63
CA PHE A 98 7.49 16.27 15.37
C PHE A 98 8.30 15.71 14.20
N SER A 99 9.57 15.31 14.41
CA SER A 99 10.39 14.72 13.35
C SER A 99 10.15 13.24 13.12
N ILE A 100 9.86 12.47 14.17
CA ILE A 100 9.69 11.01 14.10
C ILE A 100 8.30 10.63 13.56
N GLY A 101 7.26 11.42 13.86
CA GLY A 101 5.87 11.13 13.46
C GLY A 101 5.70 10.80 11.97
N PRO A 102 6.12 11.68 11.03
CA PRO A 102 6.01 11.41 9.60
C PRO A 102 6.81 10.17 9.16
N SER A 103 7.98 9.93 9.79
CA SER A 103 8.83 8.78 9.46
C SER A 103 8.17 7.45 9.84
N ILE A 104 7.48 7.37 10.98
CA ILE A 104 6.76 6.15 11.39
C ILE A 104 5.68 5.80 10.37
N ALA A 105 4.88 6.79 9.94
CA ALA A 105 3.82 6.59 8.95
C ALA A 105 4.36 6.11 7.60
N VAL A 106 5.48 6.69 7.13
CA VAL A 106 6.10 6.25 5.85
C VAL A 106 6.71 4.86 5.97
N ILE A 107 7.42 4.58 7.07
CA ILE A 107 8.10 3.29 7.27
C ILE A 107 7.09 2.15 7.36
N SER A 108 5.96 2.33 8.06
CA SER A 108 4.93 1.30 8.15
C SER A 108 4.39 0.95 6.75
N ILE A 109 4.07 1.96 5.93
CA ILE A 109 3.54 1.71 4.59
C ILE A 109 4.59 1.05 3.69
N LEU A 110 5.85 1.49 3.74
CA LEU A 110 6.93 0.87 2.97
C LEU A 110 7.16 -0.60 3.33
N LEU A 111 7.04 -0.97 4.60
CA LEU A 111 7.17 -2.37 5.03
C LEU A 111 6.04 -3.24 4.48
N SER A 112 4.82 -2.71 4.36
CA SER A 112 3.67 -3.44 3.81
C SER A 112 3.87 -3.92 2.37
N TYR A 113 4.70 -3.23 1.58
CA TYR A 113 5.03 -3.66 0.21
C TYR A 113 5.84 -4.95 0.13
N SER A 114 6.51 -5.36 1.20
CA SER A 114 7.36 -6.57 1.21
C SER A 114 6.57 -7.85 0.89
N ILE A 115 5.27 -7.85 1.13
CA ILE A 115 4.40 -9.03 1.12
C ILE A 115 3.57 -9.11 -0.17
N ILE A 116 3.57 -8.03 -0.96
CA ILE A 116 2.71 -7.92 -2.13
C ILE A 116 3.35 -8.69 -3.29
N PRO A 117 2.65 -9.67 -3.88
CA PRO A 117 3.18 -10.38 -5.04
C PRO A 117 2.76 -9.70 -6.34
N PHE A 118 3.73 -9.30 -7.16
CA PHE A 118 3.46 -8.74 -8.49
C PHE A 118 3.42 -9.83 -9.59
N SER A 119 4.07 -10.96 -9.35
CA SER A 119 4.08 -12.13 -10.24
C SER A 119 4.51 -13.37 -9.45
N TYR A 120 4.33 -14.56 -10.03
CA TYR A 120 4.63 -15.86 -9.40
C TYR A 120 6.05 -15.96 -8.79
N ARG A 121 7.03 -15.24 -9.32
CA ARG A 121 8.41 -15.19 -8.77
C ARG A 121 8.87 -13.81 -8.35
N PHE A 122 7.99 -12.81 -8.44
CA PHE A 122 8.31 -11.43 -8.14
C PHE A 122 7.56 -11.01 -6.87
N ILE A 123 8.06 -11.52 -5.75
CA ILE A 123 7.66 -11.18 -4.39
C ILE A 123 8.94 -11.01 -3.57
N LEU A 124 8.96 -10.02 -2.67
CA LEU A 124 10.15 -9.76 -1.86
C LEU A 124 10.29 -10.80 -0.75
N ALA A 125 9.21 -11.04 0.00
CA ALA A 125 9.15 -12.04 1.05
C ALA A 125 7.82 -12.80 0.96
N ASP A 126 7.89 -14.09 0.64
CA ASP A 126 6.75 -14.99 0.76
C ASP A 126 6.64 -15.47 2.21
N LEU A 127 5.62 -14.97 2.91
CA LEU A 127 5.38 -15.23 4.31
C LEU A 127 4.05 -15.97 4.46
N SER A 128 4.05 -17.05 5.25
CA SER A 128 2.83 -17.80 5.58
C SER A 128 1.77 -16.95 6.29
N ILE A 129 2.20 -15.88 6.95
CA ILE A 129 1.37 -14.94 7.73
C ILE A 129 1.29 -13.58 7.01
N GLY A 130 1.40 -13.57 5.68
CA GLY A 130 1.54 -12.36 4.88
C GLY A 130 0.45 -11.30 5.13
N VAL A 131 -0.82 -11.64 4.94
CA VAL A 131 -1.90 -10.63 5.05
C VAL A 131 -2.08 -10.14 6.50
N PHE A 132 -1.82 -11.00 7.48
CA PHE A 132 -1.84 -10.60 8.90
C PHE A 132 -0.71 -9.61 9.23
N LEU A 133 0.48 -9.80 8.66
CA LEU A 133 1.60 -8.88 8.86
C LEU A 133 1.31 -7.50 8.27
N TRP A 134 0.61 -7.42 7.13
CA TRP A 134 0.13 -6.15 6.60
C TRP A 134 -0.80 -5.42 7.59
N ILE A 135 -1.83 -6.11 8.11
CA ILE A 135 -2.74 -5.54 9.12
C ILE A 135 -1.95 -5.05 10.34
N ALA A 136 -1.06 -5.88 10.88
CA ALA A 136 -0.26 -5.52 12.05
C ALA A 136 0.59 -4.27 11.82
N ILE A 137 1.15 -4.11 10.61
CA ILE A 137 1.95 -2.94 10.26
C ILE A 137 1.07 -1.70 10.01
N SER A 138 -0.12 -1.86 9.44
CA SER A 138 -1.02 -0.72 9.22
C SER A 138 -1.43 -0.05 10.53
N SER A 139 -1.61 -0.84 11.60
CA SER A 139 -1.90 -0.33 12.95
C SER A 139 -0.84 0.63 13.54
N LEU A 140 0.36 0.70 12.94
CA LEU A 140 1.41 1.65 13.34
C LEU A 140 1.21 3.05 12.75
N ALA A 141 0.48 3.20 11.64
CA ALA A 141 0.26 4.49 10.98
C ALA A 141 -0.49 5.51 11.89
N PRO A 142 -1.58 5.14 12.61
CA PRO A 142 -2.25 6.03 13.56
C PRO A 142 -1.32 6.62 14.63
N VAL A 143 -0.33 5.84 15.09
CA VAL A 143 0.65 6.31 16.08
C VAL A 143 1.50 7.43 15.51
N GLY A 144 1.93 7.32 14.25
CA GLY A 144 2.66 8.38 13.54
C GLY A 144 1.85 9.67 13.42
N LEU A 145 0.55 9.56 13.14
CA LEU A 145 -0.40 10.69 13.05
C LEU A 145 -0.67 11.37 14.40
N LEU A 146 -0.74 10.60 15.49
CA LEU A 146 -0.87 11.16 16.84
C LEU A 146 0.41 11.89 17.29
N MET A 147 1.57 11.29 17.02
CA MET A 147 2.86 11.90 17.35
C MET A 147 3.08 13.21 16.59
N SER A 148 2.66 13.28 15.32
CA SER A 148 2.75 14.50 14.52
C SER A 148 1.81 15.61 15.02
N GLY A 149 0.56 15.25 15.34
CA GLY A 149 -0.42 16.17 15.92
C GLY A 149 0.03 16.73 17.28
N TYR A 150 0.55 15.88 18.17
CA TYR A 150 1.03 16.29 19.49
C TYR A 150 2.34 17.08 19.42
N GLY A 151 3.31 16.64 18.59
CA GLY A 151 4.61 17.31 18.42
C GLY A 151 4.50 18.73 17.87
N SER A 152 3.41 19.05 17.16
CA SER A 152 3.13 20.38 16.61
C SER A 152 2.77 21.43 17.68
N ASN A 153 2.36 21.02 18.88
CA ASN A 153 1.93 21.90 19.98
C ASN A 153 0.97 23.03 19.56
N ASN A 154 0.00 22.70 18.71
CA ASN A 154 -1.10 23.57 18.32
C ASN A 154 -2.43 22.83 18.59
N LYS A 155 -3.39 23.54 19.19
CA LYS A 155 -4.69 22.97 19.58
C LYS A 155 -5.42 22.34 18.40
N TYR A 156 -5.38 22.99 17.22
CA TYR A 156 -6.08 22.49 16.03
C TYR A 156 -5.39 21.27 15.42
N SER A 157 -4.06 21.28 15.37
CA SER A 157 -3.27 20.15 14.85
C SER A 157 -3.40 18.91 15.72
N PHE A 158 -3.45 19.09 17.04
CA PHE A 158 -3.68 17.99 17.98
C PHE A 158 -5.09 17.37 17.82
N LEU A 159 -6.12 18.21 17.68
CA LEU A 159 -7.48 17.73 17.40
C LEU A 159 -7.57 17.03 16.03
N GLY A 160 -6.85 17.51 15.02
CA GLY A 160 -6.72 16.86 13.71
C GLY A 160 -6.08 15.48 13.81
N GLY A 161 -4.96 15.36 14.52
CA GLY A 161 -4.30 14.07 14.74
C GLY A 161 -5.17 13.05 15.49
N LEU A 162 -5.91 13.49 16.52
CA LEU A 162 -6.86 12.64 17.24
C LEU A 162 -7.98 12.13 16.33
N ARG A 163 -8.51 12.98 15.44
CA ARG A 163 -9.54 12.59 14.47
C ARG A 163 -9.02 11.62 13.43
N ALA A 164 -7.82 11.86 12.90
CA ALA A 164 -7.14 10.98 11.95
C ALA A 164 -6.97 9.57 12.53
N ALA A 165 -6.41 9.49 13.74
CA ALA A 165 -6.21 8.23 14.43
C ALA A 165 -7.53 7.51 14.74
N ALA A 166 -8.54 8.23 15.25
CA ALA A 166 -9.85 7.64 15.52
C ALA A 166 -10.52 7.08 14.26
N GLN A 167 -10.38 7.77 13.13
CA GLN A 167 -10.87 7.31 11.84
C GLN A 167 -10.12 6.05 11.39
N SER A 168 -8.79 6.10 11.28
CA SER A 168 -8.00 4.97 10.79
C SER A 168 -8.26 3.69 11.61
N ILE A 169 -8.28 3.79 12.94
CA ILE A 169 -8.58 2.65 13.83
C ILE A 169 -10.01 2.10 13.60
N SER A 170 -10.98 2.99 13.39
CA SER A 170 -12.39 2.58 13.22
C SER A 170 -12.62 1.76 11.95
N TYR A 171 -11.86 2.03 10.88
CA TYR A 171 -11.99 1.33 9.59
C TYR A 171 -11.04 0.15 9.42
N GLU A 172 -10.01 0.05 10.26
CA GLU A 172 -9.15 -1.12 10.31
C GLU A 172 -9.94 -2.37 10.71
N ILE A 173 -10.82 -2.29 11.72
CA ILE A 173 -11.58 -3.45 12.20
C ILE A 173 -12.46 -4.08 11.09
N PRO A 174 -13.36 -3.35 10.39
CA PRO A 174 -14.11 -3.94 9.28
C PRO A 174 -13.22 -4.49 8.16
N LEU A 175 -12.11 -3.81 7.87
CA LEU A 175 -11.14 -4.25 6.86
C LEU A 175 -10.49 -5.59 7.26
N THR A 176 -10.09 -5.77 8.52
CA THR A 176 -9.56 -7.05 9.02
C THR A 176 -10.58 -8.19 8.93
N LEU A 177 -11.87 -7.93 9.19
CA LEU A 177 -12.92 -8.94 9.09
C LEU A 177 -13.14 -9.40 7.64
N CYS A 178 -13.04 -8.49 6.67
CA CYS A 178 -13.08 -8.83 5.24
C CYS A 178 -11.85 -9.64 4.79
N VAL A 179 -10.67 -9.31 5.32
CA VAL A 179 -9.46 -10.11 5.09
C VAL A 179 -9.62 -11.52 5.65
N LEU A 180 -10.15 -11.64 6.87
CA LEU A 180 -10.38 -12.92 7.52
C LEU A 180 -11.35 -13.78 6.70
N SER A 181 -12.44 -13.21 6.18
CA SER A 181 -13.38 -13.94 5.33
C SER A 181 -12.72 -14.46 4.05
N ILE A 182 -11.76 -13.73 3.46
CA ILE A 182 -10.99 -14.21 2.30
C ILE A 182 -10.02 -15.32 2.70
N SER A 183 -9.32 -15.17 3.82
CA SER A 183 -8.34 -16.15 4.30
C SER A 183 -8.96 -17.52 4.59
N LEU A 184 -10.23 -17.53 5.01
CA LEU A 184 -11.01 -18.75 5.18
C LEU A 184 -11.23 -19.45 3.84
N LEU A 185 -11.64 -18.70 2.80
CA LEU A 185 -11.86 -19.28 1.45
C LEU A 185 -10.58 -19.85 0.82
N SER A 186 -9.42 -19.25 1.10
CA SER A 186 -8.12 -19.73 0.60
C SER A 186 -7.48 -20.80 1.48
N ASN A 187 -7.97 -21.05 2.70
CA ASN A 187 -7.33 -21.88 3.73
C ASN A 187 -5.86 -21.50 4.02
N SER A 188 -5.48 -20.25 3.77
CA SER A 188 -4.12 -19.75 3.97
C SER A 188 -4.12 -18.23 4.16
N LEU A 189 -3.13 -17.74 4.91
CA LEU A 189 -2.88 -16.32 5.15
C LEU A 189 -1.74 -15.77 4.26
N SER A 190 -1.12 -16.61 3.42
CA SER A 190 -0.12 -16.15 2.47
C SER A 190 -0.79 -15.45 1.27
N THR A 191 -0.17 -14.39 0.77
CA THR A 191 -0.69 -13.63 -0.38
C THR A 191 -0.57 -14.43 -1.68
N VAL A 192 0.44 -15.30 -1.78
CA VAL A 192 0.68 -16.18 -2.93
C VAL A 192 -0.42 -17.23 -3.03
N ASP A 193 -0.71 -17.97 -1.94
CA ASP A 193 -1.75 -19.01 -1.95
C ASP A 193 -3.13 -18.43 -2.25
N ILE A 194 -3.43 -17.22 -1.76
CA ILE A 194 -4.68 -16.52 -2.08
C ILE A 194 -4.81 -16.29 -3.58
N VAL A 195 -3.75 -15.82 -4.25
CA VAL A 195 -3.78 -15.61 -5.71
C VAL A 195 -3.84 -16.94 -6.46
N GLU A 196 -3.18 -17.99 -5.97
CA GLU A 196 -3.23 -19.32 -6.59
C GLU A 196 -4.61 -19.99 -6.47
N THR A 197 -5.30 -19.83 -5.35
CA THR A 197 -6.67 -20.35 -5.19
C THR A 197 -7.64 -19.67 -6.14
N GLN A 198 -7.45 -18.37 -6.41
CA GLN A 198 -8.21 -17.62 -7.40
C GLN A 198 -7.85 -18.01 -8.84
N SER A 199 -6.64 -18.51 -9.08
CA SER A 199 -6.16 -18.80 -10.43
C SER A 199 -6.81 -20.05 -11.05
N LYS A 200 -7.22 -21.01 -10.22
CA LYS A 200 -7.78 -22.32 -10.61
C LYS A 200 -8.93 -22.24 -11.62
N TYR A 201 -9.80 -21.23 -11.52
CA TYR A 201 -10.98 -21.09 -12.37
C TYR A 201 -10.97 -19.81 -13.22
N GLY A 202 -9.80 -19.18 -13.41
CA GLY A 202 -9.66 -17.95 -14.18
C GLY A 202 -10.54 -16.82 -13.65
N PHE A 203 -11.31 -16.18 -14.54
CA PHE A 203 -12.23 -15.08 -14.19
C PHE A 203 -13.27 -15.45 -13.12
N TRP A 204 -13.82 -16.66 -13.21
CA TRP A 204 -14.85 -17.15 -12.28
C TRP A 204 -14.27 -17.59 -10.94
N GLY A 205 -12.94 -17.71 -10.85
CA GLY A 205 -12.22 -18.02 -9.62
C GLY A 205 -11.99 -16.83 -8.70
N TRP A 206 -12.27 -15.60 -9.16
CA TRP A 206 -12.02 -14.39 -8.38
C TRP A 206 -12.91 -14.31 -7.13
N ASN A 207 -12.32 -13.87 -6.02
CA ASN A 207 -13.04 -13.71 -4.76
C ASN A 207 -14.09 -12.60 -4.82
N LEU A 208 -14.01 -11.69 -5.80
CA LEU A 208 -15.05 -10.71 -6.10
C LEU A 208 -16.45 -11.36 -6.22
N TRP A 209 -16.53 -12.49 -6.93
CA TRP A 209 -17.80 -13.20 -7.16
C TRP A 209 -18.26 -14.00 -5.94
N ARG A 210 -17.31 -14.48 -5.14
CA ARG A 210 -17.59 -15.29 -3.95
C ARG A 210 -18.01 -14.42 -2.76
N GLN A 211 -17.42 -13.23 -2.62
CA GLN A 211 -17.70 -12.30 -1.53
C GLN A 211 -17.93 -10.87 -2.05
N PRO A 212 -19.05 -10.60 -2.75
CA PRO A 212 -19.37 -9.27 -3.24
C PRO A 212 -19.60 -8.27 -2.10
N ILE A 213 -20.22 -8.71 -1.00
CA ILE A 213 -20.46 -7.87 0.19
C ILE A 213 -19.13 -7.50 0.85
N GLY A 214 -18.26 -8.49 1.07
CA GLY A 214 -16.91 -8.27 1.60
C GLY A 214 -16.10 -7.31 0.74
N PHE A 215 -16.17 -7.44 -0.59
CA PHE A 215 -15.47 -6.54 -1.51
C PHE A 215 -15.88 -5.08 -1.35
N ILE A 216 -17.18 -4.79 -1.29
CA ILE A 216 -17.69 -3.42 -1.13
C ILE A 216 -17.23 -2.83 0.22
N ILE A 217 -17.31 -3.62 1.30
CA ILE A 217 -16.85 -3.17 2.63
C ILE A 217 -15.35 -2.90 2.63
N PHE A 218 -14.56 -3.80 2.03
CA PHE A 218 -13.12 -3.65 1.91
C PHE A 218 -12.75 -2.41 1.09
N LEU A 219 -13.46 -2.14 -0.01
CA LEU A 219 -13.28 -0.95 -0.83
C LEU A 219 -13.59 0.33 -0.04
N ILE A 220 -14.73 0.38 0.68
CA ILE A 220 -15.09 1.56 1.48
C ILE A 220 -14.08 1.76 2.62
N SER A 221 -13.68 0.68 3.30
CA SER A 221 -12.77 0.76 4.45
C SER A 221 -11.35 1.16 4.04
N SER A 222 -10.85 0.61 2.92
CA SER A 222 -9.55 1.00 2.36
C SER A 222 -9.51 2.45 1.89
N LEU A 223 -10.60 2.97 1.29
CA LEU A 223 -10.71 4.39 0.96
C LEU A 223 -10.71 5.28 2.22
N ALA A 224 -11.40 4.85 3.28
CA ALA A 224 -11.44 5.58 4.55
C ALA A 224 -10.08 5.57 5.28
N GLU A 225 -9.34 4.47 5.19
CA GLU A 225 -7.98 4.36 5.74
C GLU A 225 -6.95 5.21 4.98
N CYS A 226 -7.15 5.43 3.66
CA CYS A 226 -6.31 6.30 2.85
C CYS A 226 -6.58 7.81 3.07
N GLU A 227 -7.51 8.17 3.96
CA GLU A 227 -7.87 9.56 4.28
C GLU A 227 -8.19 10.42 3.04
N ARG A 228 -8.79 9.84 1.99
CA ARG A 228 -9.19 10.57 0.76
C ARG A 228 -10.68 10.88 0.74
N LEU A 229 -11.08 11.97 0.06
CA LEU A 229 -12.51 12.30 -0.08
C LEU A 229 -13.25 11.09 -0.68
N PRO A 230 -14.42 10.71 -0.15
CA PRO A 230 -15.29 11.47 0.78
C PRO A 230 -14.92 11.40 2.28
N PHE A 231 -13.88 10.65 2.65
CA PHE A 231 -13.44 10.36 4.03
C PHE A 231 -12.23 11.19 4.48
N ASP A 232 -11.84 12.22 3.73
CA ASP A 232 -10.76 13.13 4.10
C ASP A 232 -11.29 14.16 5.11
N LEU A 233 -11.40 13.80 6.39
CA LEU A 233 -11.81 14.68 7.47
C LEU A 233 -10.67 15.18 8.38
N PRO A 234 -9.54 14.47 8.49
CA PRO A 234 -8.39 15.00 9.23
C PRO A 234 -7.76 16.24 8.59
N GLU A 235 -7.72 16.33 7.25
CA GLU A 235 -7.10 17.46 6.52
C GLU A 235 -8.08 18.63 6.31
N ALA A 236 -9.27 18.59 6.91
CA ALA A 236 -10.34 19.55 6.64
C ALA A 236 -9.95 21.03 6.78
N GLU A 237 -9.79 21.69 5.63
CA GLU A 237 -9.45 23.12 5.59
C GLU A 237 -10.49 23.99 6.31
N GLU A 238 -11.77 23.66 6.15
CA GLU A 238 -12.89 24.41 6.74
C GLU A 238 -13.01 24.25 8.26
N GLU A 239 -12.58 23.11 8.83
CA GLU A 239 -12.74 22.83 10.26
C GLU A 239 -11.42 22.96 11.04
N LEU A 240 -10.29 22.61 10.43
CA LEU A 240 -8.99 22.45 11.07
C LEU A 240 -7.81 23.00 10.23
N VAL A 241 -8.07 23.82 9.21
CA VAL A 241 -7.07 24.44 8.30
C VAL A 241 -6.28 23.45 7.44
N ALA A 242 -5.57 22.50 8.06
CA ALA A 242 -4.91 21.36 7.39
C ALA A 242 -4.66 20.21 8.41
N GLY A 243 -5.41 20.19 9.52
CA GLY A 243 -5.30 19.16 10.55
C GLY A 243 -3.89 19.03 11.16
N TYR A 244 -3.42 17.78 11.23
CA TYR A 244 -2.11 17.43 11.78
C TYR A 244 -0.92 17.90 10.93
N GLN A 245 -1.16 18.34 9.69
CA GLN A 245 -0.11 18.77 8.76
C GLN A 245 0.19 20.27 8.80
N THR A 246 -0.65 21.05 9.48
CA THR A 246 -0.61 22.54 9.52
C THR A 246 0.75 23.15 9.81
N GLU A 247 1.51 22.61 10.78
CA GLU A 247 2.81 23.16 11.20
C GLU A 247 3.99 22.59 10.38
N TYR A 248 3.74 21.63 9.48
CA TYR A 248 4.78 20.98 8.70
C TYR A 248 5.17 21.78 7.46
N SER A 249 6.47 21.79 7.16
CA SER A 249 7.04 22.47 5.99
C SER A 249 8.11 21.62 5.32
N GLY A 250 8.47 22.01 4.10
CA GLY A 250 9.54 21.40 3.31
C GLY A 250 9.38 19.88 3.14
N ILE A 251 10.44 19.13 3.48
CA ILE A 251 10.49 17.69 3.25
C ILE A 251 9.53 16.92 4.16
N LYS A 252 9.30 17.38 5.40
CA LYS A 252 8.43 16.67 6.35
C LYS A 252 6.97 16.72 5.92
N PHE A 253 6.55 17.84 5.36
CA PHE A 253 5.25 17.96 4.68
C PHE A 253 5.18 17.03 3.47
N GLY A 254 6.24 17.00 2.65
CA GLY A 254 6.35 16.07 1.53
C GLY A 254 6.22 14.60 1.93
N LEU A 255 6.75 14.20 3.09
CA LEU A 255 6.62 12.84 3.59
C LEU A 255 5.17 12.44 3.87
N PHE A 256 4.31 13.34 4.38
CA PHE A 256 2.88 13.04 4.55
C PHE A 256 2.16 12.87 3.22
N TYR A 257 2.46 13.73 2.24
CA TYR A 257 1.91 13.60 0.89
C TYR A 257 2.35 12.28 0.25
N VAL A 258 3.64 11.96 0.29
CA VAL A 258 4.15 10.69 -0.22
C VAL A 258 3.54 9.51 0.53
N ALA A 259 3.38 9.59 1.85
CA ALA A 259 2.73 8.55 2.65
C ALA A 259 1.29 8.28 2.19
N SER A 260 0.48 9.31 1.97
CA SER A 260 -0.92 9.11 1.54
C SER A 260 -1.00 8.46 0.15
N TYR A 261 -0.13 8.86 -0.79
CA TYR A 261 -0.04 8.20 -2.10
C TYR A 261 0.50 6.77 -2.04
N LEU A 262 1.49 6.51 -1.18
CA LEU A 262 1.97 5.15 -0.94
C LEU A 262 0.84 4.29 -0.36
N ASN A 263 0.10 4.79 0.62
CA ASN A 263 -1.00 4.03 1.24
C ASN A 263 -2.10 3.72 0.21
N LEU A 264 -2.42 4.68 -0.65
CA LEU A 264 -3.38 4.49 -1.74
C LEU A 264 -2.92 3.42 -2.75
N LEU A 265 -1.62 3.39 -3.08
CA LEU A 265 -1.09 2.37 -3.97
C LEU A 265 -1.07 0.99 -3.28
N VAL A 266 -0.66 0.90 -2.00
CA VAL A 266 -0.72 -0.34 -1.21
C VAL A 266 -2.15 -0.88 -1.12
N SER A 267 -3.11 -0.04 -0.75
CA SER A 267 -4.50 -0.47 -0.58
C SER A 267 -5.08 -0.96 -1.91
N SER A 268 -4.80 -0.26 -3.02
CA SER A 268 -5.18 -0.70 -4.36
C SER A 268 -4.56 -2.05 -4.73
N LEU A 269 -3.29 -2.29 -4.40
CA LEU A 269 -2.62 -3.58 -4.59
C LEU A 269 -3.32 -4.68 -3.79
N PHE A 270 -3.63 -4.45 -2.51
CA PHE A 270 -4.35 -5.45 -1.72
C PHE A 270 -5.74 -5.75 -2.26
N VAL A 271 -6.49 -4.76 -2.77
CA VAL A 271 -7.75 -5.03 -3.47
C VAL A 271 -7.53 -5.98 -4.65
N THR A 272 -6.50 -5.74 -5.47
CA THR A 272 -6.23 -6.59 -6.63
C THR A 272 -5.79 -8.01 -6.29
N VAL A 273 -4.96 -8.17 -5.25
CA VAL A 273 -4.45 -9.45 -4.79
C VAL A 273 -5.56 -10.25 -4.11
N LEU A 274 -6.33 -9.62 -3.22
CA LEU A 274 -7.32 -10.32 -2.40
C LEU A 274 -8.64 -10.60 -3.12
N TYR A 275 -9.04 -9.78 -4.10
CA TYR A 275 -10.34 -9.91 -4.78
C TYR A 275 -10.26 -10.18 -6.28
N LEU A 276 -9.28 -9.63 -7.00
CA LEU A 276 -9.24 -9.63 -8.47
C LEU A 276 -8.21 -10.60 -9.09
N GLY A 277 -7.65 -11.55 -8.32
CA GLY A 277 -6.81 -12.59 -8.92
C GLY A 277 -5.35 -12.19 -9.16
N GLY A 278 -4.84 -11.08 -8.61
CA GLY A 278 -3.44 -10.66 -8.77
C GLY A 278 -2.94 -10.73 -10.22
N TRP A 279 -1.88 -11.52 -10.45
CA TRP A 279 -1.24 -11.72 -11.75
C TRP A 279 -2.01 -12.65 -12.71
N ASN A 280 -3.13 -13.24 -12.28
CA ASN A 280 -3.87 -14.16 -13.11
C ASN A 280 -4.59 -13.44 -14.27
N LEU A 281 -4.45 -14.01 -15.46
CA LEU A 281 -5.14 -13.58 -16.68
C LEU A 281 -6.39 -14.46 -16.85
N SER A 282 -7.54 -13.82 -16.87
CA SER A 282 -8.87 -14.44 -16.98
C SER A 282 -9.15 -15.23 -18.26
N ILE A 283 -8.18 -15.36 -19.16
CA ILE A 283 -8.35 -15.97 -20.48
C ILE A 283 -7.71 -17.36 -20.46
N PRO A 284 -8.49 -18.46 -20.35
CA PRO A 284 -7.96 -19.81 -20.11
C PRO A 284 -7.14 -20.39 -21.29
N ASN A 285 -7.27 -19.84 -22.51
CA ASN A 285 -6.86 -20.53 -23.74
C ASN A 285 -5.81 -19.83 -24.61
N LEU A 286 -5.32 -18.63 -24.27
CA LEU A 286 -4.37 -17.89 -25.15
C LEU A 286 -2.91 -18.01 -24.71
N PHE A 287 -2.66 -18.29 -23.44
CA PHE A 287 -1.32 -18.49 -22.89
C PHE A 287 -1.25 -19.89 -22.28
N SER A 288 -1.12 -20.92 -23.11
CA SER A 288 -0.70 -22.22 -22.59
C SER A 288 0.72 -22.08 -22.02
N PRO A 289 0.93 -22.24 -20.70
CA PRO A 289 2.27 -22.13 -20.11
C PRO A 289 3.22 -23.18 -20.68
N GLU A 290 2.71 -24.30 -21.17
CA GLU A 290 3.47 -25.41 -21.75
C GLU A 290 4.32 -25.03 -22.98
N ILE A 291 3.91 -24.03 -23.78
CA ILE A 291 4.68 -23.60 -24.96
C ILE A 291 5.81 -22.61 -24.56
N PHE A 292 5.58 -21.81 -23.51
CA PHE A 292 6.52 -20.76 -23.08
C PHE A 292 7.48 -21.17 -21.96
N ASP A 293 7.20 -22.26 -21.24
CA ASP A 293 8.07 -22.74 -20.14
C ASP A 293 9.38 -23.39 -20.61
N ILE A 294 9.47 -23.75 -21.90
CA ILE A 294 10.63 -24.43 -22.49
C ILE A 294 11.81 -23.46 -22.67
N ASN A 295 11.56 -22.16 -22.85
CA ASN A 295 12.61 -21.16 -23.10
C ASN A 295 12.80 -20.23 -21.89
N LYS A 296 14.06 -19.97 -21.49
CA LYS A 296 14.41 -18.93 -20.49
C LYS A 296 13.80 -17.56 -20.83
N ARG A 297 13.70 -17.23 -22.12
CA ARG A 297 13.05 -16.01 -22.63
C ARG A 297 11.53 -16.01 -22.43
N GLY A 298 10.88 -17.17 -22.54
CA GLY A 298 9.42 -17.29 -22.31
C GLY A 298 9.04 -17.06 -20.85
N LYS A 299 9.86 -17.56 -19.90
CA LYS A 299 9.66 -17.31 -18.46
C LYS A 299 9.70 -15.82 -18.11
N VAL A 300 10.67 -15.08 -18.64
CA VAL A 300 10.77 -13.62 -18.41
C VAL A 300 9.56 -12.88 -18.98
N PHE A 301 9.09 -13.28 -20.16
CA PHE A 301 7.93 -12.68 -20.80
C PHE A 301 6.64 -12.89 -19.98
N VAL A 302 6.43 -14.10 -19.45
CA VAL A 302 5.30 -14.41 -18.56
C VAL A 302 5.37 -13.57 -17.28
N THR A 303 6.55 -13.37 -16.69
CA THR A 303 6.72 -12.51 -15.51
C THR A 303 6.36 -11.05 -15.82
N ILE A 304 6.82 -10.50 -16.94
CA ILE A 304 6.52 -9.11 -17.33
C ILE A 304 5.02 -8.93 -17.56
N ILE A 305 4.37 -9.88 -18.24
CA ILE A 305 2.93 -9.86 -18.44
C ILE A 305 2.19 -9.93 -17.09
N GLY A 306 2.62 -10.80 -16.18
CA GLY A 306 2.05 -10.89 -14.84
C GLY A 306 2.11 -9.57 -14.08
N ILE A 307 3.27 -8.91 -14.08
CA ILE A 307 3.46 -7.59 -13.47
C ILE A 307 2.53 -6.57 -14.15
N PHE A 308 2.48 -6.53 -15.48
CA PHE A 308 1.60 -5.62 -16.21
C PHE A 308 0.12 -5.82 -15.85
N ILE A 309 -0.35 -7.05 -15.68
CA ILE A 309 -1.74 -7.35 -15.31
C ILE A 309 -2.04 -6.86 -13.89
N THR A 310 -1.16 -7.15 -12.93
CA THR A 310 -1.33 -6.65 -11.55
C THR A 310 -1.43 -5.13 -11.57
N LEU A 311 -0.51 -4.45 -12.25
CA LEU A 311 -0.49 -3.00 -12.34
C LEU A 311 -1.72 -2.46 -13.08
N ALA A 312 -2.17 -3.08 -14.17
CA ALA A 312 -3.37 -2.65 -14.89
C ALA A 312 -4.62 -2.73 -13.99
N LYS A 313 -4.78 -3.80 -13.22
CA LYS A 313 -5.87 -3.93 -12.25
C LYS A 313 -5.74 -2.90 -11.11
N THR A 314 -4.52 -2.60 -10.66
CA THR A 314 -4.32 -1.61 -9.58
C THR A 314 -4.65 -0.21 -10.07
N TYR A 315 -4.22 0.14 -11.28
CA TYR A 315 -4.53 1.44 -11.88
C TYR A 315 -6.03 1.61 -12.16
N LEU A 316 -6.76 0.53 -12.47
CA LEU A 316 -8.22 0.56 -12.53
C LEU A 316 -8.82 0.93 -11.17
N PHE A 317 -8.34 0.32 -10.08
CA PHE A 317 -8.83 0.68 -8.74
C PHE A 317 -8.42 2.10 -8.32
N LEU A 318 -7.21 2.53 -8.67
CA LEU A 318 -6.76 3.91 -8.44
C LEU A 318 -7.63 4.91 -9.19
N PHE A 319 -8.00 4.61 -10.45
CA PHE A 319 -8.94 5.42 -11.21
C PHE A 319 -10.29 5.52 -10.51
N ILE A 320 -10.85 4.40 -10.03
CA ILE A 320 -12.11 4.42 -9.24
C ILE A 320 -11.95 5.29 -8.00
N SER A 321 -10.85 5.14 -7.25
CA SER A 321 -10.59 5.89 -6.01
C SER A 321 -10.50 7.40 -6.27
N ILE A 322 -9.78 7.81 -7.31
CA ILE A 322 -9.65 9.21 -7.72
C ILE A 322 -10.99 9.75 -8.25
N ALA A 323 -11.74 8.97 -9.03
CA ALA A 323 -13.05 9.38 -9.50
C ALA A 323 -14.07 9.54 -8.36
N THR A 324 -14.03 8.66 -7.34
CA THR A 324 -14.89 8.77 -6.15
C THR A 324 -14.65 10.07 -5.39
N ARG A 325 -13.41 10.59 -5.39
CA ARG A 325 -13.02 11.86 -4.77
C ARG A 325 -13.82 13.05 -5.30
N TRP A 326 -14.12 13.05 -6.60
CA TRP A 326 -14.77 14.17 -7.30
C TRP A 326 -16.26 13.96 -7.57
N THR A 327 -16.79 12.78 -7.27
CA THR A 327 -18.19 12.43 -7.50
C THR A 327 -19.02 12.41 -6.22
N LEU A 328 -18.41 12.03 -5.09
CA LEU A 328 -19.11 11.92 -3.82
C LEU A 328 -18.95 13.18 -2.97
N PRO A 329 -20.02 13.63 -2.28
CA PRO A 329 -19.91 14.72 -1.33
C PRO A 329 -19.10 14.27 -0.11
N ARG A 330 -18.46 15.23 0.53
CA ARG A 330 -17.73 15.02 1.78
C ARG A 330 -18.70 14.63 2.90
N LEU A 331 -18.32 13.62 3.69
CA LEU A 331 -19.09 13.19 4.87
C LEU A 331 -18.58 13.88 6.13
N ARG A 332 -19.47 14.13 7.10
CA ARG A 332 -19.10 14.67 8.42
C ARG A 332 -18.50 13.56 9.30
N MET A 333 -17.64 13.93 10.25
CA MET A 333 -16.97 12.98 11.17
C MET A 333 -17.95 12.07 11.91
N ASP A 334 -19.04 12.64 12.43
CA ASP A 334 -20.04 11.87 13.16
C ASP A 334 -20.70 10.81 12.26
N GLN A 335 -20.95 11.15 10.99
CA GLN A 335 -21.56 10.23 10.02
C GLN A 335 -20.56 9.16 9.59
N LEU A 336 -19.30 9.54 9.38
CA LEU A 336 -18.21 8.63 9.04
C LEU A 336 -18.03 7.58 10.15
N LEU A 337 -17.89 7.99 11.42
CA LEU A 337 -17.75 7.05 12.53
C LEU A 337 -18.99 6.17 12.72
N ASN A 338 -20.19 6.73 12.56
CA ASN A 338 -21.42 5.95 12.59
C ASN A 338 -21.47 4.90 11.45
N LEU A 339 -21.00 5.24 10.24
CA LEU A 339 -20.94 4.30 9.12
C LEU A 339 -19.99 3.15 9.41
N GLY A 340 -18.79 3.42 9.94
CA GLY A 340 -17.83 2.38 10.34
C GLY A 340 -18.40 1.43 11.41
N TRP A 341 -18.83 1.99 12.53
CA TRP A 341 -19.25 1.21 13.70
C TRP A 341 -20.62 0.58 13.60
N LYS A 342 -21.62 1.29 13.04
CA LYS A 342 -23.01 0.81 13.02
C LYS A 342 -23.37 0.06 11.75
N PHE A 343 -22.65 0.28 10.64
CA PHE A 343 -22.97 -0.33 9.35
C PHE A 343 -21.90 -1.32 8.91
N LEU A 344 -20.64 -0.88 8.71
CA LEU A 344 -19.60 -1.76 8.16
C LEU A 344 -19.21 -2.89 9.12
N LEU A 345 -19.09 -2.61 10.42
CA LEU A 345 -18.70 -3.65 11.39
C LEU A 345 -19.77 -4.78 11.49
N PRO A 346 -21.07 -4.51 11.70
CA PRO A 346 -22.05 -5.61 11.74
C PRO A 346 -22.16 -6.38 10.43
N ILE A 347 -22.08 -5.70 9.27
CA ILE A 347 -22.20 -6.36 7.97
C ILE A 347 -20.94 -7.19 7.65
N SER A 348 -19.74 -6.73 8.02
CA SER A 348 -18.51 -7.49 7.85
C SER A 348 -18.49 -8.75 8.72
N LEU A 349 -18.96 -8.66 9.97
CA LEU A 349 -19.19 -9.83 10.82
C LEU A 349 -20.21 -10.79 10.20
N GLY A 350 -21.33 -10.28 9.69
CA GLY A 350 -22.33 -11.08 8.98
C GLY A 350 -21.74 -11.80 7.76
N ASN A 351 -20.93 -11.11 6.97
CA ASN A 351 -20.24 -11.68 5.80
C ASN A 351 -19.26 -12.79 6.20
N LEU A 352 -18.52 -12.60 7.31
CA LEU A 352 -17.63 -13.64 7.83
C LEU A 352 -18.43 -14.88 8.26
N LEU A 353 -19.51 -14.70 9.02
CA LEU A 353 -20.37 -15.81 9.45
C LEU A 353 -20.98 -16.55 8.26
N LEU A 354 -21.47 -15.83 7.25
CA LEU A 354 -21.97 -16.43 6.01
C LEU A 354 -20.88 -17.22 5.29
N THR A 355 -19.67 -16.67 5.20
CA THR A 355 -18.54 -17.38 4.58
C THR A 355 -18.23 -18.68 5.33
N THR A 356 -18.17 -18.62 6.67
CA THR A 356 -17.91 -19.82 7.49
C THR A 356 -18.99 -20.88 7.33
N SER A 357 -20.27 -20.49 7.26
CA SER A 357 -21.37 -21.45 7.11
C SER A 357 -21.37 -22.11 5.73
N PHE A 358 -21.12 -21.35 4.66
CA PHE A 358 -20.96 -21.92 3.32
C PHE A 358 -19.78 -22.89 3.24
N GLN A 359 -18.67 -22.56 3.88
CA GLN A 359 -17.49 -23.41 3.85
C GLN A 359 -17.69 -24.71 4.65
N LEU A 360 -18.35 -24.63 5.81
CA LEU A 360 -18.75 -25.82 6.57
C LEU A 360 -19.73 -26.72 5.81
N LEU A 361 -20.62 -26.17 4.97
CA LEU A 361 -21.52 -26.95 4.12
C LEU A 361 -20.81 -27.57 2.91
N SER A 362 -19.67 -27.03 2.50
CA SER A 362 -18.87 -27.54 1.39
C SER A 362 -17.83 -28.60 1.77
N LEU A 363 -17.54 -28.71 3.08
CA LEU A 363 -16.77 -29.80 3.70
C LEU A 363 -17.66 -31.03 3.88
#